data_AF-A0A934C516-F1
#
_entry.id   AF-A0A934C516-F1
#
_cell.length_a   1.000
_cell.length_b   1.000
_cell.length_c   1.000
_cell.angle_alpha   90.00
_cell.angle_beta   90.00
_cell.angle_gamma   90.00
#
_symmetry.space_group_name_H-M   'P 1'
#
loop_
_entity.id
_entity.type
_entity.pdbx_description
1 polymer ?
#
loop_
_entity_poly.entity_id
_entity_poly.type
_entity_poly.pdbx_seq_one_letter_code
_entity_poly.pdbx_strand_id
1 'polypeptide(L)'
;MPYLFAVATQAQLAAGERLREVPGEVWWKLLAVVAAVIAVVTIIRKIAQMNHLLLGVALFIATTAVGFNWIYERNEPTWATPVVRILAGFFPSKGRV
;
A
#
# COMPACT_ATOMS: atom_id res chain seq x y z
N MET A 1 25.67 -18.18 40.33
CA MET A 1 25.05 -17.76 39.05
C MET A 1 25.35 -16.28 38.71
N PRO A 2 26.61 -15.84 38.52
CA PRO A 2 26.93 -14.45 38.15
C PRO A 2 27.01 -14.19 36.63
N TYR A 3 27.04 -15.24 35.80
CA TYR A 3 27.31 -15.11 34.36
C TYR A 3 26.13 -14.57 33.53
N LEU A 4 24.89 -14.72 34.04
CA LEU A 4 23.67 -14.26 33.33
C LEU A 4 23.51 -12.75 33.35
N PHE A 5 23.97 -12.08 34.42
CA PHE A 5 23.90 -10.63 34.56
C PHE A 5 24.93 -9.90 33.69
N ALA A 6 26.09 -10.52 33.45
CA ALA A 6 27.14 -9.97 32.59
C ALA A 6 26.76 -9.98 31.09
N VAL A 7 26.08 -11.03 30.63
CA VAL A 7 25.59 -11.12 29.24
C VAL A 7 24.45 -10.12 28.99
N ALA A 8 23.54 -9.95 29.95
CA ALA A 8 22.47 -8.95 29.85
C ALA A 8 22.99 -7.51 29.81
N THR A 9 24.02 -7.18 30.60
CA THR A 9 24.64 -5.84 30.59
C THR A 9 25.44 -5.57 29.31
N GLN A 10 26.16 -6.56 28.77
CA GLN A 10 26.84 -6.43 27.47
C GLN A 10 25.84 -6.27 26.32
N ALA A 11 24.71 -6.99 26.34
CA ALA A 11 23.66 -6.84 25.34
C ALA A 11 22.99 -5.45 25.39
N GLN A 12 22.81 -4.88 26.59
CA GLN A 12 22.26 -3.52 26.77
C GLN A 12 23.24 -2.42 26.32
N LEU A 13 24.53 -2.57 26.61
CA LEU A 13 25.56 -1.63 26.15
C LEU A 13 25.74 -1.71 24.63
N ALA A 14 25.80 -2.93 24.07
CA ALA A 14 25.86 -3.14 22.63
C ALA A 14 24.59 -2.61 21.94
N ALA A 15 23.39 -2.79 22.51
CA ALA A 15 22.17 -2.23 21.95
C ALA A 15 22.19 -0.69 21.96
N GLY A 16 22.70 -0.06 23.02
CA GLY A 16 22.85 1.39 23.12
C GLY A 16 23.89 1.98 22.14
N GLU A 17 25.00 1.28 21.92
CA GLU A 17 26.04 1.65 20.95
C GLU A 17 25.53 1.50 19.51
N ARG A 18 24.78 0.43 19.21
CA ARG A 18 24.17 0.20 17.89
C ARG A 18 23.10 1.23 17.54
N LEU A 19 22.38 1.76 18.52
CA LEU A 19 21.42 2.85 18.32
C LEU A 19 22.10 4.19 17.99
N ARG A 20 23.34 4.42 18.46
CA ARG A 20 24.13 5.61 18.12
C ARG A 20 24.71 5.56 16.71
N GLU A 21 24.98 4.37 16.20
CA GLU A 21 25.47 4.17 14.83
C GLU A 21 24.35 4.30 13.78
N VAL A 22 23.09 4.36 14.19
CA VAL A 22 21.96 4.51 13.25
C VAL A 22 22.03 5.88 12.60
N PRO A 23 22.22 5.97 11.27
CA PRO A 23 22.23 7.25 10.58
C PRO A 23 20.89 7.97 10.76
N GLY A 24 20.92 9.28 10.96
CA GLY A 24 19.73 10.13 11.15
C GLY A 24 18.66 9.96 10.08
N GLU A 25 19.06 9.55 8.88
CA GLU A 25 18.17 9.29 7.73
C GLU A 25 17.21 8.10 7.96
N VAL A 26 17.62 7.11 8.76
CA VAL A 26 16.78 5.95 9.09
C VAL A 26 15.57 6.39 9.90
N TRP A 27 15.72 7.37 10.79
CA TRP A 27 14.62 7.89 11.62
C TRP A 27 13.52 8.53 10.79
N TRP A 28 13.87 9.25 9.72
CA TRP A 28 12.88 9.83 8.81
C TRP A 28 12.15 8.77 8.00
N LYS A 29 12.86 7.74 7.52
CA LYS A 29 12.23 6.60 6.81
C LYS A 29 11.30 5.83 7.74
N LEU A 30 11.71 5.61 8.98
CA LEU A 30 10.92 4.90 9.99
C LEU A 30 9.66 5.70 10.36
N LEU A 31 9.79 7.02 10.55
CA LEU A 31 8.65 7.91 10.77
C LEU A 31 7.70 7.93 9.56
N ALA A 32 8.23 7.98 8.34
CA ALA A 32 7.42 7.94 7.12
C ALA A 32 6.64 6.62 6.99
N VAL A 33 7.27 5.48 7.30
CA VAL A 33 6.60 4.16 7.32
C VAL A 33 5.51 4.12 8.38
N VAL A 34 5.78 4.59 9.60
CA VAL A 34 4.77 4.65 10.68
C VAL A 34 3.60 5.56 10.28
N ALA A 35 3.88 6.74 9.73
CA ALA A 35 2.85 7.65 9.24
C ALA A 35 2.01 7.03 8.11
N ALA A 36 2.64 6.33 7.17
CA ALA A 36 1.94 5.63 6.10
C ALA A 36 1.00 4.54 6.64
N VAL A 37 1.45 3.75 7.62
CA VAL A 37 0.61 2.72 8.27
C VAL A 37 -0.58 3.38 8.97
N ILE A 38 -0.36 4.46 9.72
CA ILE A 38 -1.45 5.20 10.39
C ILE A 38 -2.45 5.74 9.35
N ALA A 39 -1.97 6.32 8.26
CA ALA A 39 -2.82 6.81 7.19
C ALA A 39 -3.67 5.68 6.58
N VAL A 40 -3.06 4.55 6.26
CA VAL A 40 -3.76 3.36 5.72
C VAL A 40 -4.82 2.86 6.71
N VAL A 41 -4.47 2.67 7.98
CA VAL A 41 -5.42 2.22 9.02
C VAL A 41 -6.56 3.22 9.20
N THR A 42 -6.28 4.52 9.12
CA THR A 42 -7.30 5.58 9.23
C THR A 42 -8.25 5.57 8.04
N ILE A 43 -7.73 5.41 6.82
CA ILE A 43 -8.53 5.28 5.60
C ILE A 43 -9.40 4.03 5.69
N ILE A 44 -8.82 2.88 6.06
CA ILE A 44 -9.57 1.63 6.22
C ILE A 44 -10.64 1.75 7.30
N ARG A 45 -10.35 2.36 8.46
CA ARG A 45 -11.37 2.59 9.51
C ARG A 45 -12.48 3.52 9.04
N LYS A 46 -12.15 4.61 8.34
CA LYS A 46 -13.14 5.52 7.77
C LYS A 46 -14.02 4.82 6.75
N ILE A 47 -13.40 4.06 5.84
CA ILE A 47 -14.09 3.20 4.87
C ILE A 47 -15.01 2.23 5.61
N ALA A 48 -14.52 1.48 6.61
CA ALA A 48 -15.31 0.51 7.37
C ALA A 48 -16.46 1.13 8.18
N GLN A 49 -16.37 2.40 8.56
CA GLN A 49 -17.46 3.13 9.21
C GLN A 49 -18.45 3.77 8.24
N MET A 50 -18.14 3.81 6.94
CA MET A 50 -19.09 4.23 5.92
C MET A 50 -20.13 3.13 5.70
N ASN A 51 -21.32 3.53 5.23
CA ASN A 51 -22.30 2.58 4.74
C ASN A 51 -21.65 1.72 3.66
N HIS A 52 -21.58 0.41 3.88
CA HIS A 52 -20.99 -0.55 2.94
C HIS A 52 -21.59 -0.41 1.53
N LEU A 53 -22.84 0.07 1.42
CA LEU A 53 -23.47 0.44 0.16
C LEU A 53 -22.74 1.59 -0.57
N LEU A 54 -22.40 2.68 0.13
CA LEU A 54 -21.68 3.81 -0.46
C LEU A 54 -20.27 3.42 -0.90
N LEU A 55 -19.59 2.55 -0.14
CA LEU A 55 -18.30 1.99 -0.53
C LEU A 55 -18.43 1.12 -1.78
N GLY A 56 -19.44 0.25 -1.82
CA GLY A 56 -19.73 -0.59 -2.97
C GLY A 56 -19.98 0.26 -4.22
N VAL A 57 -20.78 1.32 -4.10
CA VAL A 57 -21.05 2.26 -5.19
C VAL A 57 -19.77 3.00 -5.62
N ALA A 58 -18.99 3.53 -4.68
CA ALA A 58 -17.74 4.22 -5.00
C ALA A 58 -16.71 3.30 -5.66
N LEU A 59 -16.56 2.07 -5.15
CA LEU A 59 -15.69 1.05 -5.74
C LEU A 59 -16.18 0.66 -7.13
N PHE A 60 -17.49 0.43 -7.30
CA PHE A 60 -18.08 0.11 -8.59
C PHE A 60 -17.81 1.21 -9.62
N ILE A 61 -18.01 2.48 -9.25
CA ILE A 61 -17.72 3.63 -10.11
C ILE A 61 -16.23 3.69 -10.44
N ALA A 62 -15.35 3.56 -9.45
CA ALA A 62 -13.90 3.64 -9.65
C ALA A 62 -13.39 2.51 -10.56
N THR A 63 -13.78 1.27 -10.30
CA THR A 63 -13.38 0.11 -11.13
C THR A 63 -13.96 0.21 -12.54
N THR A 64 -15.18 0.71 -12.70
CA THR A 64 -15.80 0.93 -14.02
C THR A 64 -15.09 2.04 -14.79
N ALA A 65 -14.79 3.17 -14.14
CA ALA A 65 -14.08 4.29 -14.75
C ALA A 65 -12.66 3.90 -15.17
N VAL A 66 -11.91 3.22 -14.29
CA VAL A 66 -10.56 2.73 -14.58
C VAL A 66 -10.60 1.63 -15.64
N GLY A 67 -11.54 0.68 -15.55
CA GLY A 67 -11.69 -0.39 -16.52
C GLY A 67 -12.04 0.13 -17.92
N PHE A 68 -12.93 1.12 -18.02
CA PHE A 68 -13.18 1.79 -19.29
C PHE A 68 -11.96 2.58 -19.75
N ASN A 69 -11.27 3.32 -18.88
CA ASN A 69 -10.03 4.01 -19.24
C ASN A 69 -8.99 3.02 -19.82
N TRP A 70 -8.81 1.85 -19.20
CA TRP A 70 -7.95 0.78 -19.71
C TRP A 70 -8.39 0.26 -21.09
N ILE A 71 -9.68 0.01 -21.29
CA ILE A 71 -10.21 -0.45 -22.59
C ILE A 71 -10.03 0.62 -23.68
N TYR A 72 -10.29 1.89 -23.35
CA TYR A 72 -10.30 3.00 -24.32
C TYR A 72 -8.90 3.56 -24.63
N GLU A 73 -8.03 3.68 -23.63
CA GLU A 73 -6.67 4.24 -23.78
C GLU A 73 -5.59 3.16 -23.89
N ARG A 74 -5.94 1.88 -23.67
CA ARG A 74 -5.00 0.74 -23.72
C ARG A 74 -3.74 0.96 -22.88
N ASN A 75 -3.90 1.62 -21.74
CA ASN A 75 -2.86 1.97 -20.77
C ASN A 75 -2.87 1.05 -19.52
N GLU A 76 -3.37 -0.17 -19.69
CA GLU A 76 -3.48 -1.16 -18.62
C GLU A 76 -2.11 -1.72 -18.18
N PRO A 77 -1.96 -2.11 -16.90
CA PRO A 77 -0.77 -2.82 -16.45
C PRO A 77 -0.72 -4.26 -17.01
N THR A 78 0.47 -4.82 -17.15
CA THR A 78 0.70 -6.14 -17.80
C THR A 78 -0.09 -7.31 -17.18
N TRP A 79 -0.42 -7.23 -15.89
CA TRP A 79 -1.24 -8.25 -15.21
C TRP A 79 -2.74 -8.13 -15.55
N ALA A 80 -3.22 -6.95 -15.95
CA ALA A 80 -4.61 -6.70 -16.28
C ALA A 80 -4.92 -7.01 -17.75
N THR A 81 -3.90 -7.05 -18.62
CA THR A 81 -4.01 -7.33 -20.05
C THR A 81 -4.88 -8.53 -20.42
N PRO A 82 -4.79 -9.73 -19.79
CA PRO A 82 -5.65 -10.85 -20.17
C PRO A 82 -7.14 -10.57 -19.93
N VAL A 83 -7.48 -9.89 -18.83
CA VAL A 83 -8.85 -9.55 -18.48
C VAL A 83 -9.38 -8.44 -19.38
N VAL A 84 -8.60 -7.37 -19.55
CA VAL A 84 -9.03 -6.24 -20.38
C VAL A 84 -9.17 -6.65 -21.85
N ARG A 85 -8.33 -7.54 -22.38
CA ARG A 85 -8.46 -8.06 -23.74
C ARG A 85 -9.77 -8.82 -23.97
N ILE A 86 -10.27 -9.56 -22.98
CA ILE A 86 -11.56 -10.26 -23.07
C ILE A 86 -12.70 -9.23 -23.04
N LEU A 87 -12.64 -8.26 -22.13
CA LEU A 87 -13.67 -7.22 -21.98
C LEU A 87 -13.70 -6.28 -23.19
N ALA A 88 -12.55 -5.92 -23.76
CA ALA A 88 -12.44 -5.10 -24.96
C ALA A 88 -13.06 -5.75 -26.21
N GLY A 89 -13.26 -7.08 -26.22
CA GLY A 89 -14.01 -7.75 -27.29
C GLY A 89 -15.53 -7.51 -27.21
N PHE A 90 -16.05 -7.15 -26.03
CA PHE A 90 -17.47 -6.86 -25.82
C PHE A 90 -17.80 -5.36 -25.88
N PHE A 91 -16.85 -4.51 -25.49
CA PHE A 91 -17.04 -3.06 -25.49
C PHE A 91 -16.36 -2.41 -26.71
N PRO A 92 -17.05 -1.54 -27.46
CA PRO A 92 -16.43 -0.85 -28.58
C PRO A 92 -15.29 0.04 -28.08
N SER A 93 -14.05 -0.34 -28.37
CA SER A 93 -12.90 0.55 -28.22
C SER A 93 -13.10 1.77 -29.11
N LYS A 94 -12.59 2.96 -28.71
CA LYS A 94 -12.64 4.17 -29.54
C LYS A 94 -12.24 3.78 -30.96
N GLY A 95 -13.24 3.79 -31.85
CA GLY A 95 -13.03 3.60 -33.27
C GLY A 95 -12.02 4.65 -33.69
N ARG A 96 -10.93 4.20 -34.31
CA ARG A 96 -9.97 5.08 -34.94
C ARG A 96 -10.75 5.92 -35.96
N VAL A 97 -10.98 7.20 -35.65
CA VAL A 97 -11.26 8.20 -36.67
C VAL A 97 -9.97 8.46 -37.45
#